data_AF-A0A1H8MGX1-F1
#
_entry.id   AF-A0A1H8MGX1-F1
#
_cell.length_a   1.000
_cell.length_b   1.000
_cell.length_c   1.000
_cell.angle_alpha   90.00
_cell.angle_beta   90.00
_cell.angle_gamma   90.00
#
_symmetry.space_group_name_H-M   'P 1'
#
loop_
_entity.id
_entity.type
_entity.pdbx_description
1 polymer ?
#
loop_
_entity_poly.entity_id
_entity_poly.type
_entity_poly.pdbx_seq_one_letter_code
_entity_poly.pdbx_strand_id
1 'polypeptide(L)' 'MNAIKENEIASCIRKAISGYLNDLDGEKPCPIYNMVMHSVEKPLIEIAIQYTKGNQTQAAELLGINRNTLRQKMKQYQIK' A
#
# COMPACT_ATOMS: atom_id res chain seq x y z
N MET A 1 -9.21 -17.32 -11.31
CA MET A 1 -9.20 -16.12 -10.45
C MET A 1 -8.92 -16.60 -9.03
N ASN A 2 -7.70 -16.40 -8.52
CA ASN A 2 -7.42 -16.70 -7.11
C ASN A 2 -8.19 -15.68 -6.26
N ALA A 3 -9.25 -16.12 -5.59
CA ALA A 3 -9.82 -15.35 -4.51
C ALA A 3 -8.69 -15.10 -3.51
N ILE A 4 -8.32 -13.83 -3.31
CA ILE A 4 -7.45 -13.45 -2.20
C ILE A 4 -8.18 -13.96 -0.96
N LYS A 5 -7.66 -15.01 -0.32
CA LYS A 5 -8.21 -15.52 0.93
C LYS A 5 -8.27 -14.33 1.90
N GLU A 6 -9.41 -14.16 2.57
CA GLU A 6 -9.58 -13.16 3.62
C GLU A 6 -8.40 -13.30 4.59
N ASN A 7 -7.50 -12.32 4.57
CA ASN A 7 -6.38 -12.22 5.48
C ASN A 7 -6.58 -11.00 6.38
N GLU A 8 -5.79 -10.90 7.44
CA GLU A 8 -5.95 -9.83 8.43
C GLU A 8 -5.85 -8.44 7.79
N ILE A 9 -4.99 -8.26 6.78
CA ILE A 9 -4.85 -7.00 6.04
C ILE A 9 -6.14 -6.67 5.29
N ALA A 10 -6.73 -7.63 4.57
CA ALA A 10 -7.98 -7.45 3.84
C ALA A 10 -9.14 -7.08 4.78
N SER A 11 -9.21 -7.74 5.94
CA SER A 11 -10.20 -7.44 6.97
C SER A 11 -10.03 -6.03 7.54
N CYS A 12 -8.79 -5.61 7.83
CA CYS A 12 -8.48 -4.27 8.32
C CYS A 12 -8.88 -3.18 7.32
N ILE A 13 -8.53 -3.37 6.03
CA ILE A 13 -8.91 -2.43 4.96
C ILE A 13 -10.43 -2.34 4.86
N ARG A 14 -11.15 -3.47 4.85
CA ARG A 14 -12.61 -3.48 4.79
C ARG A 14 -13.22 -2.67 5.94
N LYS A 15 -12.78 -2.94 7.17
CA LYS A 15 -13.28 -2.24 8.36
C LYS A 15 -13.03 -0.73 8.28
N ALA A 16 -11.83 -0.32 7.88
CA ALA A 16 -11.46 1.09 7.77
C ALA A 16 -12.29 1.83 6.70
N ILE A 17 -12.45 1.23 5.52
CA ILE A 17 -13.19 1.85 4.41
C ILE A 17 -14.69 1.85 4.67
N SER A 18 -15.25 0.78 5.25
CA SER A 18 -16.65 0.76 5.66
C SER A 18 -16.95 1.84 6.70
N GLY A 19 -16.05 2.06 7.68
CA GLY A 19 -16.17 3.16 8.63
C GLY A 19 -16.17 4.53 7.92
N TYR A 20 -15.14 4.80 7.13
CA TYR A 20 -15.03 6.05 6.35
C TYR A 20 -16.28 6.34 5.51
N LEU A 21 -16.82 5.32 4.81
CA LEU A 21 -18.00 5.51 3.96
C LEU A 21 -19.27 5.78 4.77
N ASN A 22 -19.41 5.20 5.96
CA ASN A 22 -20.54 5.47 6.85
C ASN A 22 -20.47 6.87 7.46
N ASP A 23 -19.26 7.39 7.67
CA ASP A 23 -19.02 8.70 8.28
C ASP A 23 -19.15 9.88 7.29
N LEU A 24 -19.38 9.61 6.01
CA LEU A 24 -19.49 10.66 4.97
C LEU A 24 -20.74 11.54 5.09
N ASP A 25 -21.73 11.17 5.91
CA ASP A 25 -22.95 11.95 6.20
C ASP A 25 -23.61 12.61 4.97
N GLY A 26 -23.63 11.89 3.84
CA GLY A 26 -24.22 12.36 2.57
C GLY A 26 -23.30 13.15 1.65
N GLU A 27 -22.04 13.42 2.03
CA GLU A 27 -21.04 14.00 1.13
C GLU A 27 -20.53 13.00 0.09
N LYS A 28 -20.19 13.50 -1.12
CA LYS A 28 -19.61 12.67 -2.15
C LYS A 28 -18.19 12.25 -1.76
N PRO A 29 -17.88 10.93 -1.69
CA PRO A 29 -16.51 10.49 -1.43
C PRO A 29 -15.56 10.97 -2.53
N CYS A 30 -14.37 11.44 -2.12
CA CYS A 30 -13.25 11.63 -3.03
C CYS A 30 -12.81 10.29 -3.67
N PRO A 31 -12.01 10.30 -4.76
CA PRO A 31 -11.46 9.08 -5.35
C PRO A 31 -10.64 8.23 -4.35
N ILE A 32 -11.29 7.26 -3.71
CA ILE A 32 -10.72 6.45 -2.62
C ILE A 32 -9.61 5.51 -3.09
N TYR A 33 -9.61 5.11 -4.37
CA TYR A 33 -8.65 4.14 -4.88
C TYR A 33 -7.21 4.61 -4.67
N ASN A 34 -6.89 5.84 -5.09
CA ASN A 34 -5.55 6.39 -4.92
C ASN A 34 -5.22 6.58 -3.45
N MET A 35 -6.16 7.08 -2.64
CA MET A 35 -5.97 7.26 -1.19
C MET A 35 -5.58 5.94 -0.52
N VAL A 36 -6.32 4.87 -0.78
CA VAL A 36 -6.05 3.55 -0.20
C VAL A 36 -4.75 2.98 -0.71
N MET A 37 -4.49 3.04 -2.03
CA MET A 37 -3.25 2.52 -2.60
C MET A 37 -2.03 3.22 -2.03
N HIS A 38 -2.05 4.55 -1.88
CA HIS A 38 -0.94 5.28 -1.25
C HIS A 38 -0.76 4.88 0.22
N SER A 39 -1.87 4.68 0.94
CA SER A 39 -1.86 4.31 2.37
C SER A 39 -1.34 2.89 2.62
N VAL A 40 -1.49 1.98 1.65
CA VAL A 40 -0.99 0.60 1.75
C VAL A 40 0.42 0.46 1.18
N GLU A 41 0.69 1.08 0.03
CA GLU A 41 1.93 0.87 -0.70
C GLU A 41 3.14 1.52 -0.03
N LYS A 42 2.97 2.73 0.54
CA LYS A 42 4.06 3.40 1.26
C LYS A 42 4.62 2.57 2.42
N PRO A 43 3.82 2.14 3.42
CA PRO A 43 4.35 1.35 4.53
C PRO A 43 4.89 -0.01 4.09
N LEU A 44 4.29 -0.63 3.06
CA LEU A 44 4.80 -1.87 2.49
C LEU A 44 6.24 -1.71 1.96
N ILE A 45 6.50 -0.62 1.23
CA ILE A 45 7.84 -0.31 0.71
C ILE A 45 8.82 0.03 1.84
N GLU A 46 8.40 0.82 2.84
CA GLU A 46 9.24 1.17 3.99
C GLU A 46 9.69 -0.07 4.76
N ILE A 47 8.76 -0.99 5.05
CA ILE A 47 9.06 -2.26 5.73
C ILE A 47 10.01 -3.11 4.89
N ALA A 48 9.80 -3.20 3.58
CA ALA A 48 10.69 -3.97 2.70
C ALA A 48 12.12 -3.40 2.69
N ILE A 49 12.26 -2.08 2.57
CA ILE A 49 13.57 -1.40 2.61
C ILE A 49 14.25 -1.57 3.97
N GLN A 50 13.50 -1.45 5.05
CA GLN A 50 14.03 -1.66 6.40
C GLN A 50 14.50 -3.11 6.59
N TYR A 51 13.69 -4.07 6.17
CA TYR A 51 14.01 -5.50 6.26
C TYR A 51 15.28 -5.86 5.48
N THR A 52 15.48 -5.27 4.30
CA THR A 52 16.69 -5.46 3.49
C THR A 52 17.82 -4.50 3.82
N LYS A 53 17.72 -3.76 4.92
CA LYS A 53 18.74 -2.82 5.42
C LYS A 53 19.18 -1.80 4.36
N GLY A 54 18.23 -1.30 3.58
CA GLY A 54 18.49 -0.32 2.52
C GLY A 54 18.85 -0.92 1.16
N ASN A 55 18.97 -2.25 1.04
CA ASN A 55 19.26 -2.88 -0.24
C ASN A 55 18.02 -2.88 -1.15
N GLN A 56 17.98 -1.92 -2.08
CA GLN A 56 16.86 -1.76 -3.03
C GLN A 56 16.70 -2.92 -3.99
N THR A 57 17.77 -3.64 -4.35
CA THR A 57 17.66 -4.82 -5.23
C THR A 57 16.94 -5.94 -4.51
N GLN A 58 17.36 -6.25 -3.28
CA GLN A 58 16.70 -7.26 -2.45
C GLN A 58 15.27 -6.85 -2.08
N ALA A 59 15.01 -5.56 -1.83
CA ALA A 59 13.66 -5.08 -1.54
C ALA A 59 12.74 -5.23 -2.76
N ALA A 60 13.25 -4.95 -3.97
CA ALA A 60 12.49 -5.13 -5.19
C ALA A 60 12.17 -6.60 -5.45
N GLU A 61 13.13 -7.50 -5.20
CA GLU A 61 12.93 -8.96 -5.25
C GLU A 61 11.89 -9.42 -4.23
N LEU A 62 11.98 -8.95 -2.97
CA LEU A 62 11.01 -9.26 -1.91
C LEU A 62 9.60 -8.80 -2.27
N LEU A 63 9.47 -7.60 -2.84
CA LEU A 63 8.20 -7.03 -3.28
C LEU A 63 7.70 -7.64 -4.60
N GLY A 64 8.52 -8.40 -5.32
CA GLY A 64 8.18 -8.97 -6.62
C GLY A 64 8.01 -7.93 -7.73
N ILE A 65 8.68 -6.78 -7.63
CA ILE A 65 8.61 -5.69 -8.62
C ILE A 65 9.97 -5.38 -9.23
N ASN A 66 9.97 -4.70 -10.38
CA ASN A 66 11.22 -4.24 -10.98
C ASN A 66 11.90 -3.18 -10.08
N ARG A 67 13.23 -3.25 -9.93
CA ARG A 67 14.01 -2.28 -9.16
C ARG A 67 13.79 -0.82 -9.58
N ASN A 68 13.61 -0.56 -10.88
CA ASN A 68 13.33 0.78 -11.38
C ASN A 68 11.94 1.27 -10.95
N THR A 69 10.95 0.37 -10.90
CA THR A 69 9.61 0.66 -10.36
C THR A 69 9.70 0.96 -8.87
N LEU A 70 10.43 0.15 -8.09
CA LEU A 70 10.67 0.44 -6.67
C LEU A 70 11.29 1.82 -6.48
N ARG A 71 12.33 2.16 -7.24
CA ARG A 71 13.00 3.47 -7.16
C ARG A 71 12.05 4.62 -7.47
N GLN A 72 11.20 4.48 -8.49
CA GLN A 72 10.19 5.50 -8.81
C GLN A 72 9.16 5.66 -7.68
N LYS A 73 8.69 4.55 -7.10
CA LYS A 73 7.76 4.57 -5.97
C LYS A 73 8.38 5.16 -4.71
N MET A 74 9.62 4.83 -4.38
CA MET A 74 10.35 5.47 -3.26
C MET A 74 10.43 6.99 -3.45
N LYS A 75 10.71 7.46 -4.67
CA LYS A 75 10.70 8.90 -4.98
C LYS A 75 9.31 9.51 -4.82
N GLN A 76 8.26 8.85 -5.32
CA GLN A 76 6.87 9.30 -5.19
C GLN A 76 6.45 9.45 -3.73
N TYR A 77 6.82 8.47 -2.88
CA TYR A 77 6.46 8.44 -1.47
C TYR A 77 7.44 9.15 -0.53
N GLN A 78 8.52 9.73 -1.10
CA GLN A 78 9.59 10.42 -0.37
C GLN A 78 10.28 9.52 0.68
N ILE A 79 10.46 8.25 0.33
CA ILE A 79 11.17 7.25 1.14
C ILE A 79 12.66 7.39 0.85
N LYS A 80 13.47 7.52 1.91
CA LYS A 80 14.93 7.69 1.83
C LYS A 80 15.66 6.36 1.68
#